data_AF-A0A2S2PX31-F1
#
_entry.id   AF-A0A2S2PX31-F1
#
_cell.length_a   1.000
_cell.length_b   1.000
_cell.length_c   1.000
_cell.angle_alpha   90.00
_cell.angle_beta   90.00
_cell.angle_gamma   90.00
#
_symmetry.space_group_name_H-M   'P 1'
#
loop_
_entity.id
_entity.type
_entity.pdbx_description
1 polymer ?
#
loop_
_entity_poly.entity_id
_entity_poly.type
_entity_poly.pdbx_seq_one_letter_code
_entity_poly.pdbx_strand_id
1 'polypeptide(L)'
;MLRQGGAATITTYHMYADTNLNIHSDKINYQVIEGPRQGEIELGTNLEPLKTTIFSQAELEAGHVRYRHNGDVESVQDRVLFRVSAGNTVSRELEFDIRLLPQHYWEPLEVTKNSPIIVDESTTIAITRQYLEVKQHMVPPTDIMYLVKISPRYGYLEKEASEEDSGNPENNHLTTFNQSLINSGHLYYVQSTMNQSTDRLVVDITNGVVSLYGLVISFVIVPKNVYITNSQLNVIEGGNVTLSTDTFPVMSSYYTDRVSRYSLVSPPNHGRIVRTTADTFDPTIDFWSPKQL
;
A
#
# COMPACT_ATOMS: atom_id res chain seq x y z
N MET A 1 13.97 11.40 14.23
CA MET A 1 12.66 11.86 14.77
C MET A 1 12.37 11.05 16.01
N LEU A 2 11.71 11.64 17.01
CA LEU A 2 11.43 10.97 18.27
C LEU A 2 10.01 11.29 18.76
N ARG A 3 9.35 10.32 19.40
CA ARG A 3 8.09 10.51 20.11
C ARG A 3 8.30 11.39 21.35
N GLN A 4 7.43 12.38 21.57
CA GLN A 4 7.39 13.15 22.81
C GLN A 4 7.33 12.24 24.05
N GLY A 5 8.23 12.47 25.01
CA GLY A 5 8.40 11.67 26.23
C GLY A 5 9.10 10.32 26.03
N GLY A 6 9.50 10.00 24.79
CA GLY A 6 10.27 8.81 24.47
C GLY A 6 11.78 9.03 24.59
N ALA A 7 12.53 8.01 24.17
CA ALA A 7 13.96 8.13 23.91
C ALA A 7 14.33 7.44 22.60
N ALA A 8 15.39 7.94 21.97
CA ALA A 8 15.94 7.37 20.75
C ALA A 8 17.46 7.24 20.88
N THR A 9 17.98 6.09 20.44
CA THR A 9 19.42 5.86 20.29
C THR A 9 19.96 6.76 19.19
N ILE A 10 21.03 7.48 19.49
CA ILE A 10 21.82 8.23 18.51
C ILE A 10 22.80 7.22 17.91
N THR A 11 22.91 7.20 16.58
CA THR A 11 23.69 6.21 15.84
C THR A 11 24.68 6.90 14.92
N THR A 12 25.58 6.14 14.32
CA THR A 12 26.56 6.65 13.35
C THR A 12 25.92 7.25 12.09
N TYR A 13 24.66 6.92 11.78
CA TYR A 13 23.89 7.59 10.72
C TYR A 13 23.56 9.05 11.08
N HIS A 14 23.35 9.32 12.37
CA HIS A 14 22.99 10.65 12.86
C HIS A 14 24.22 11.53 13.07
N MET A 15 25.34 10.94 13.52
CA MET A 15 26.58 11.64 13.79
C MET A 15 27.75 10.68 13.65
N TYR A 16 28.81 11.08 12.94
CA TYR A 16 30.04 10.29 12.82
C TYR A 16 31.20 11.26 12.61
N ALA A 17 32.31 11.02 13.29
CA ALA A 17 33.51 11.82 13.11
C ALA A 17 34.51 11.04 12.27
N ASP A 18 34.97 11.67 11.21
CA ASP A 18 35.98 11.13 10.32
C ASP A 18 37.27 11.96 10.45
N THR A 19 38.42 11.29 10.49
CA THR A 19 39.71 11.93 10.74
C THR A 19 40.83 11.19 10.04
N ASN A 20 41.82 11.94 9.57
CA ASN A 20 43.06 11.40 8.99
C ASN A 20 44.11 11.03 10.05
N LEU A 21 43.80 11.19 11.34
CA LEU A 21 44.66 10.79 12.44
C LEU A 21 44.59 9.27 12.63
N ASN A 22 45.74 8.65 12.91
CA ASN A 22 45.79 7.23 13.30
C ASN A 22 45.36 7.07 14.76
N ILE A 23 44.05 7.22 15.02
CA ILE A 23 43.45 7.23 16.34
C ILE A 23 42.28 6.25 16.40
N HIS A 24 42.13 5.55 17.52
CA HIS A 24 41.03 4.62 17.73
C HIS A 24 39.73 5.35 18.14
N SER A 25 38.57 4.78 17.79
CA SER A 25 37.25 5.35 18.07
C SER A 25 36.98 5.60 19.57
N ASP A 26 37.62 4.86 20.48
CA ASP A 26 37.52 5.07 21.93
C ASP A 26 38.29 6.31 22.43
N LYS A 27 39.09 6.94 21.56
CA LYS A 27 39.84 8.17 21.83
C LYS A 27 39.30 9.39 21.07
N ILE A 28 38.22 9.21 20.29
CA ILE A 28 37.47 10.31 19.68
C ILE A 28 36.28 10.62 20.58
N ASN A 29 36.27 11.80 21.21
CA ASN A 29 35.26 12.17 22.20
C ASN A 29 34.37 13.30 21.69
N TYR A 30 33.07 13.13 21.88
CA TYR A 30 32.03 14.11 21.72
C TYR A 30 31.72 14.74 23.08
N GLN A 31 31.76 16.06 23.14
CA GLN A 31 31.41 16.84 24.32
C GLN A 31 30.20 17.72 24.02
N VAL A 32 29.16 17.61 24.84
CA VAL A 32 28.02 18.52 24.87
C VAL A 32 28.49 19.86 25.41
N ILE A 33 28.43 20.90 24.58
CA ILE A 33 28.72 22.28 24.95
C ILE A 33 27.44 22.94 25.49
N GLU A 34 26.34 22.79 24.75
CA GLU A 34 25.00 23.20 25.19
C GLU A 34 24.07 21.99 25.12
N GLY A 35 23.52 21.63 26.27
CA GLY A 35 22.61 20.50 26.39
C GLY A 35 21.23 20.77 25.79
N PRO A 36 20.46 19.71 25.53
CA PRO A 36 19.07 19.84 25.11
C PRO A 36 18.23 20.60 26.12
N ARG A 37 17.26 21.38 25.62
CA ARG A 37 16.31 22.12 26.46
C ARG A 37 15.16 21.25 26.94
N GLN A 38 14.80 20.24 26.15
CA GLN A 38 13.61 19.41 26.34
C GLN A 38 13.96 17.96 26.65
N GLY A 39 15.16 17.70 27.15
CA GLY A 39 15.60 16.35 27.43
C GLY A 39 17.01 16.27 27.99
N GLU A 40 17.60 15.10 27.84
CA GLU A 40 18.99 14.84 28.22
C GLU A 40 19.63 13.77 27.34
N ILE A 41 20.96 13.80 27.26
CA ILE A 41 21.76 12.75 26.65
C ILE A 41 22.10 11.73 27.74
N GLU A 42 21.82 10.47 27.46
CA GLU A 42 22.11 9.34 28.33
C GLU A 42 23.12 8.41 27.64
N LEU A 43 24.00 7.82 28.44
CA LEU A 43 24.98 6.82 28.06
C LEU A 43 24.69 5.52 28.83
N GLY A 44 24.72 4.40 28.12
CA GLY A 44 24.59 3.07 28.72
C GLY A 44 23.62 2.18 27.95
N THR A 45 23.35 1.01 28.53
CA THR A 45 22.38 0.07 27.96
C THR A 45 20.95 0.45 28.38
N ASN A 46 19.95 -0.21 27.81
CA ASN A 46 18.55 0.05 28.15
C ASN A 46 18.20 -0.18 29.63
N LEU A 47 19.02 -0.96 30.36
CA LEU A 47 18.79 -1.33 31.76
C LEU A 47 19.26 -0.26 32.74
N GLU A 48 20.41 0.36 32.48
CA GLU A 48 21.03 1.34 33.40
C GLU A 48 21.63 2.52 32.61
N PRO A 49 20.77 3.41 32.10
CA PRO A 49 21.18 4.63 31.42
C PRO A 49 21.60 5.72 32.41
N LEU A 50 22.69 6.42 32.12
CA LEU A 50 23.20 7.51 32.94
C LEU A 50 23.29 8.78 32.12
N LYS A 51 22.78 9.89 32.67
CA LYS A 51 22.96 11.22 32.07
C LYS A 51 24.44 11.50 31.83
N THR A 52 24.80 11.92 30.62
CA THR A 52 26.16 12.30 30.27
C THR A 52 26.22 13.58 29.46
N THR A 53 27.36 14.24 29.52
CA THR A 53 27.75 15.34 28.61
C THR A 53 28.94 14.95 27.73
N ILE A 54 29.50 13.75 27.90
CA ILE A 54 30.66 13.27 27.16
C ILE A 54 30.45 11.79 26.77
N PHE A 55 30.76 11.45 25.54
CA PHE A 55 30.79 10.07 25.06
C PHE A 55 31.81 9.93 23.91
N SER A 56 32.27 8.70 23.67
CA SER A 56 33.23 8.37 22.62
C SER A 56 32.55 7.90 21.34
N GLN A 57 33.29 7.90 20.24
CA GLN A 57 32.81 7.34 18.97
C GLN A 57 32.57 5.82 19.06
N ALA A 58 33.39 5.11 19.84
CA ALA A 58 33.17 3.69 20.11
C ALA A 58 31.83 3.42 20.82
N GLU A 59 31.41 4.27 21.76
CA GLU A 59 30.12 4.14 22.45
C GLU A 59 28.94 4.48 21.54
N LEU A 60 29.11 5.43 20.61
CA LEU A 60 28.14 5.74 19.58
C LEU A 60 27.97 4.59 18.58
N GLU A 61 29.08 3.99 18.15
CA GLU A 61 29.11 2.79 17.30
C GLU A 61 28.46 1.58 17.99
N ALA A 62 28.64 1.45 19.30
CA ALA A 62 27.99 0.42 20.11
C ALA A 62 26.50 0.68 20.36
N GLY A 63 25.96 1.85 19.97
CA GLY A 63 24.56 2.21 20.19
C GLY A 63 24.20 2.49 21.66
N HIS A 64 25.18 2.90 22.48
CA HIS A 64 24.99 3.18 23.90
C HIS A 64 24.62 4.65 24.18
N VAL A 65 24.63 5.51 23.17
CA VAL A 65 24.30 6.93 23.32
C VAL A 65 22.85 7.14 22.91
N ARG A 66 22.05 7.82 23.73
CA ARG A 66 20.65 8.09 23.42
C ARG A 66 20.22 9.46 23.93
N TYR A 67 19.21 10.03 23.28
CA TYR A 67 18.51 11.21 23.78
C TYR A 67 17.19 10.78 24.42
N ARG A 68 16.86 11.33 25.59
CA ARG A 68 15.59 11.15 26.28
C ARG A 68 14.85 12.46 26.41
N HIS A 69 13.63 12.48 25.90
CA HIS A 69 12.74 13.63 26.02
C HIS A 69 12.16 13.70 27.45
N ASN A 70 12.03 14.92 27.99
CA ASN A 70 11.58 15.17 29.36
C ASN A 70 10.07 14.95 29.59
N GLY A 71 9.30 14.77 28.51
CA GLY A 71 7.85 14.53 28.55
C GLY A 71 6.98 15.74 28.21
N ASP A 72 7.58 16.90 27.91
CA ASP A 72 6.85 18.04 27.37
C ASP A 72 6.11 17.67 26.06
N VAL A 73 4.89 18.18 25.90
CA VAL A 73 4.03 17.89 24.74
C VAL A 73 3.87 19.09 23.82
N GLU A 74 4.33 20.27 24.24
CA GLU A 74 4.28 21.49 23.43
C GLU A 74 5.49 21.61 22.50
N SER A 75 6.64 21.06 22.91
CA SER A 75 7.86 21.10 22.11
C SER A 75 7.83 20.18 20.90
N VAL A 76 8.09 20.75 19.72
CA VAL A 76 8.19 20.06 18.42
C VAL A 76 9.63 19.87 17.95
N GLN A 77 10.58 20.56 18.59
CA GLN A 77 12.00 20.47 18.30
C GLN A 77 12.83 20.70 19.57
N ASP A 78 13.97 20.04 19.63
CA ASP A 78 15.04 20.31 20.59
C ASP A 78 16.37 20.35 19.84
N ARG A 79 17.43 20.82 20.50
CA ARG A 79 18.75 20.97 19.89
C ARG A 79 19.85 20.73 20.92
N VAL A 80 20.93 20.13 20.46
CA VAL A 80 22.15 19.97 21.26
C VAL A 80 23.35 20.50 20.49
N LEU A 81 24.24 21.23 21.17
CA LEU A 81 25.48 21.72 20.60
C LEU A 81 26.65 20.85 21.08
N PHE A 82 27.40 20.27 20.15
CA PHE A 82 28.52 19.39 20.47
C PHE A 82 29.83 19.91 19.90
N ARG A 83 30.93 19.43 20.48
CA ARG A 83 32.28 19.58 19.98
C ARG A 83 32.97 18.22 19.99
N VAL A 84 33.72 17.91 18.95
CA VAL A 84 34.44 16.65 18.81
C VAL A 84 35.93 16.88 19.02
N SER A 85 36.58 16.00 19.75
CA SER A 85 38.02 16.01 19.96
C SER A 85 38.63 14.66 19.59
N ALA A 86 39.75 14.70 18.85
CA ALA A 86 40.52 13.54 18.45
C ALA A 86 42.01 13.85 18.66
N GLY A 87 42.62 13.28 19.69
CA GLY A 87 43.98 13.64 20.11
C GLY A 87 44.06 15.13 20.48
N ASN A 88 44.92 15.87 19.80
CA ASN A 88 45.10 17.33 20.02
C ASN A 88 44.23 18.19 19.08
N THR A 89 43.42 17.57 18.22
CA THR A 89 42.55 18.27 17.27
C THR A 89 41.15 18.37 17.83
N VAL A 90 40.54 19.55 17.66
CA VAL A 90 39.21 19.88 18.15
C VAL A 90 38.39 20.47 17.01
N SER A 91 37.16 20.00 16.82
CA SER A 91 36.26 20.50 15.79
C SER A 91 35.68 21.87 16.16
N ARG A 92 35.04 22.53 15.18
CA ARG A 92 34.06 23.58 15.47
C ARG A 92 32.87 22.99 16.24
N GLU A 93 32.05 23.86 16.82
CA GLU A 93 30.78 23.47 17.41
C GLU A 93 29.79 23.04 16.32
N LEU A 94 29.05 21.97 16.59
CA LEU A 94 28.13 21.32 15.67
C LEU A 94 26.75 21.23 16.32
N GLU A 95 25.74 21.69 15.60
CA GLU A 95 24.35 21.63 16.03
C GLU A 95 23.73 20.29 15.62
N PHE A 96 23.04 19.66 16.57
CA PHE A 96 22.27 18.46 16.35
C PHE A 96 20.80 18.71 16.65
N ASP A 97 19.99 18.78 15.59
CA ASP A 97 18.55 19.02 15.69
C ASP A 97 17.77 17.74 15.95
N ILE A 98 16.90 17.80 16.96
CA ILE A 98 16.04 16.70 17.38
C ILE A 98 14.60 17.09 17.10
N ARG A 99 13.98 16.43 16.12
CA ARG A 99 12.54 16.63 15.83
C ARG A 99 11.68 15.73 16.70
N LEU A 100 10.73 16.35 17.39
CA LEU A 100 9.79 15.71 18.30
C LEU A 100 8.42 15.63 17.62
N LEU A 101 7.82 14.45 17.63
CA LEU A 101 6.51 14.21 17.06
C LEU A 101 5.51 13.82 18.16
N PRO A 102 4.28 14.36 18.11
CA PRO A 102 3.23 13.98 19.04
C PRO A 102 2.96 12.47 19.04
N GLN A 103 2.43 11.96 20.16
CA GLN A 103 2.13 10.54 20.33
C GLN A 103 1.24 9.96 19.22
N HIS A 104 0.22 10.70 18.76
CA HIS A 104 -0.73 10.20 17.77
C HIS A 104 -0.09 9.85 16.43
N TYR A 105 1.04 10.47 16.04
CA TYR A 105 1.77 10.10 14.81
C TYR A 105 2.37 8.69 14.84
N TRP A 106 2.53 8.10 16.04
CA TRP A 106 3.10 6.77 16.26
C TRP A 106 2.03 5.68 16.39
N GLU A 107 0.76 6.05 16.41
CA GLU A 107 -0.34 5.08 16.39
C GLU A 107 -0.46 4.41 15.01
N PRO A 108 -0.91 3.15 14.93
CA PRO A 108 -1.07 2.48 13.64
C PRO A 108 -2.03 3.20 12.70
N LEU A 109 -1.78 3.10 11.40
CA LEU A 109 -2.74 3.49 10.37
C LEU A 109 -3.95 2.55 10.39
N GLU A 110 -5.16 3.11 10.28
CA GLU A 110 -6.42 2.36 10.29
C GLU A 110 -7.02 2.28 8.89
N VAL A 111 -7.21 1.06 8.37
CA VAL A 111 -7.93 0.84 7.12
C VAL A 111 -9.44 0.80 7.40
N THR A 112 -10.12 1.92 7.19
CA THR A 112 -11.57 2.02 7.44
C THR A 112 -12.39 1.49 6.27
N LYS A 113 -11.87 1.56 5.04
CA LYS A 113 -12.48 0.93 3.86
C LYS A 113 -11.44 0.34 2.92
N ASN A 114 -11.71 -0.87 2.44
CA ASN A 114 -11.00 -1.52 1.35
C ASN A 114 -11.93 -2.50 0.63
N SER A 115 -12.86 -1.95 -0.15
CA SER A 115 -13.86 -2.71 -0.91
C SER A 115 -13.40 -2.90 -2.36
N PRO A 116 -13.75 -4.03 -3.02
CA PRO A 116 -13.46 -4.22 -4.44
C PRO A 116 -14.06 -3.09 -5.29
N ILE A 117 -13.26 -2.59 -6.23
CA ILE A 117 -13.64 -1.52 -7.14
C ILE A 117 -14.16 -2.17 -8.43
N ILE A 118 -15.43 -1.95 -8.76
CA ILE A 118 -16.06 -2.53 -9.95
C ILE A 118 -15.90 -1.54 -11.10
N VAL A 119 -15.31 -1.98 -12.21
CA VAL A 119 -15.02 -1.15 -13.39
C VAL A 119 -15.46 -1.87 -14.65
N ASP A 120 -16.08 -1.15 -15.58
CA ASP A 120 -16.43 -1.72 -16.88
C ASP A 120 -15.18 -1.87 -17.76
N GLU A 121 -15.12 -2.91 -18.57
CA GLU A 121 -14.02 -3.15 -19.50
C GLU A 121 -13.83 -1.96 -20.46
N SER A 122 -12.58 -1.57 -20.69
CA SER A 122 -12.17 -0.42 -21.48
C SER A 122 -12.72 0.92 -20.99
N THR A 123 -12.99 1.03 -19.68
CA THR A 123 -13.43 2.28 -19.04
C THR A 123 -12.50 2.72 -17.92
N THR A 124 -12.77 3.91 -17.39
CA THR A 124 -12.06 4.53 -16.29
C THR A 124 -13.01 4.69 -15.11
N ILE A 125 -12.53 4.44 -13.89
CA ILE A 125 -13.28 4.68 -12.67
C ILE A 125 -12.47 5.50 -11.65
N ALA A 126 -13.14 6.43 -10.97
CA ALA A 126 -12.56 7.17 -9.87
C ALA A 126 -12.44 6.28 -8.61
N ILE A 127 -11.26 6.24 -8.04
CA ILE A 127 -10.99 5.64 -6.72
C ILE A 127 -11.33 6.68 -5.66
N THR A 128 -12.45 6.49 -4.97
CA THR A 128 -12.97 7.42 -3.95
C THR A 128 -13.00 6.81 -2.56
N ARG A 129 -13.31 7.63 -1.54
CA ARG A 129 -13.47 7.22 -0.13
C ARG A 129 -14.52 6.15 0.12
N GLN A 130 -15.35 5.81 -0.87
CA GLN A 130 -16.32 4.73 -0.73
C GLN A 130 -15.66 3.35 -0.85
N TYR A 131 -14.56 3.27 -1.61
CA TYR A 131 -13.83 2.04 -1.86
C TYR A 131 -12.59 1.92 -0.97
N LEU A 132 -11.82 3.01 -0.85
CA LEU A 132 -10.53 3.00 -0.17
C LEU A 132 -10.44 4.19 0.79
N GLU A 133 -10.25 3.90 2.06
CA GLU A 133 -10.03 4.93 3.08
C GLU A 133 -9.09 4.39 4.16
N VAL A 134 -7.98 5.09 4.34
CA VAL A 134 -7.05 4.91 5.46
C VAL A 134 -6.99 6.19 6.26
N LYS A 135 -7.07 6.07 7.59
CA LYS A 135 -7.12 7.18 8.53
C LYS A 135 -6.14 6.97 9.67
N GLN A 136 -5.80 8.08 10.30
CA GLN A 136 -5.11 8.10 11.58
C GLN A 136 -5.56 9.34 12.34
N HIS A 137 -5.73 9.21 13.65
CA HIS A 137 -6.20 10.31 14.48
C HIS A 137 -5.24 11.50 14.42
N MET A 138 -5.79 12.71 14.22
CA MET A 138 -5.03 13.98 14.13
C MET A 138 -3.97 14.06 13.02
N VAL A 139 -3.91 13.09 12.10
CA VAL A 139 -3.04 13.16 10.92
C VAL A 139 -3.88 13.55 9.69
N PRO A 140 -3.52 14.63 8.97
CA PRO A 140 -4.30 15.08 7.82
C PRO A 140 -4.14 14.10 6.64
N PRO A 141 -5.18 13.97 5.77
CA PRO A 141 -5.11 13.08 4.61
C PRO A 141 -4.01 13.41 3.59
N THR A 142 -3.45 14.62 3.63
CA THR A 142 -2.32 15.04 2.78
C THR A 142 -1.03 14.32 3.15
N ASP A 143 -0.90 13.92 4.42
CA ASP A 143 0.32 13.36 4.99
C ASP A 143 0.30 11.83 4.99
N ILE A 144 -0.86 11.22 4.73
CA ILE A 144 -1.00 9.77 4.53
C ILE A 144 -0.69 9.46 3.07
N MET A 145 0.52 8.95 2.83
CA MET A 145 1.08 8.64 1.52
C MET A 145 0.95 7.16 1.20
N TYR A 146 0.52 6.86 -0.02
CA TYR A 146 0.47 5.54 -0.63
C TYR A 146 1.64 5.40 -1.61
N LEU A 147 2.37 4.30 -1.51
CA LEU A 147 3.49 3.94 -2.36
C LEU A 147 3.13 2.67 -3.13
N VAL A 148 3.08 2.77 -4.45
CA VAL A 148 2.75 1.63 -5.32
C VAL A 148 3.93 0.65 -5.33
N LYS A 149 3.70 -0.56 -4.84
CA LYS A 149 4.67 -1.67 -4.82
C LYS A 149 4.50 -2.59 -6.00
N ILE A 150 3.25 -2.86 -6.36
CA ILE A 150 2.88 -3.65 -7.53
C ILE A 150 1.79 -2.90 -8.26
N SER A 151 2.10 -2.39 -9.45
CA SER A 151 1.13 -1.75 -10.33
C SER A 151 0.09 -2.75 -10.83
N PRO A 152 -1.11 -2.28 -11.22
CA PRO A 152 -2.09 -3.12 -11.89
C PRO A 152 -1.49 -3.72 -13.17
N ARG A 153 -1.88 -4.96 -13.49
CA ARG A 153 -1.35 -5.69 -14.65
C ARG A 153 -2.10 -5.39 -15.93
N TYR A 154 -3.39 -5.06 -15.81
CA TYR A 154 -4.36 -4.95 -16.90
C TYR A 154 -4.99 -3.55 -16.98
N GLY A 155 -4.37 -2.60 -16.30
CA GLY A 155 -4.72 -1.20 -16.25
C GLY A 155 -3.59 -0.37 -15.65
N TYR A 156 -3.84 0.90 -15.42
CA TYR A 156 -2.90 1.81 -14.78
C TYR A 156 -3.64 2.85 -13.94
N LEU A 157 -2.89 3.51 -13.06
CA LEU A 157 -3.41 4.61 -12.26
C LEU A 157 -3.14 5.93 -12.97
N GLU A 158 -4.14 6.81 -12.95
CA GLU A 158 -4.08 8.15 -13.51
C GLU A 158 -4.57 9.16 -12.46
N LYS A 159 -3.93 10.32 -12.39
CA LYS A 159 -4.40 11.46 -11.58
C LYS A 159 -5.06 12.48 -12.49
N GLU A 160 -6.02 13.24 -11.98
CA GLU A 160 -6.55 14.37 -12.74
C GLU A 160 -5.41 15.34 -13.13
N ALA A 161 -5.36 15.74 -14.40
CA ALA A 161 -4.31 16.59 -14.91
C ALA A 161 -4.39 17.98 -14.25
N SER A 162 -3.29 18.42 -13.64
CA SER A 162 -3.14 19.82 -13.21
C SER A 162 -2.50 20.63 -14.33
N GLU A 163 -2.79 21.94 -14.41
CA GLU A 163 -2.20 22.83 -15.42
C GLU A 163 -0.65 22.79 -15.41
N GLU A 164 -0.06 22.44 -14.26
CA GLU A 164 1.38 22.30 -14.01
C GLU A 164 2.00 21.00 -14.54
N ASP A 165 1.21 19.95 -14.80
CA ASP A 165 1.68 18.65 -15.33
C ASP A 165 1.78 18.62 -16.87
N SER A 166 1.40 19.70 -17.55
CA SER A 166 1.22 19.79 -19.01
C SER A 166 2.50 19.64 -19.87
N GLY A 167 3.64 19.28 -19.28
CA GLY A 167 4.95 19.30 -19.94
C GLY A 167 5.66 17.95 -20.09
N ASN A 168 5.21 16.86 -19.47
CA ASN A 168 5.93 15.58 -19.55
C ASN A 168 5.02 14.34 -19.60
N PRO A 169 4.73 13.79 -20.80
CA PRO A 169 3.91 12.59 -20.96
C PRO A 169 4.60 11.28 -20.50
N GLU A 170 5.88 11.31 -20.13
CA GLU A 170 6.63 10.12 -19.69
C GLU A 170 6.45 9.79 -18.19
N ASN A 171 5.78 10.65 -17.41
CA ASN A 171 5.55 10.44 -15.97
C ASN A 171 4.18 9.81 -15.67
N ASN A 172 3.64 9.02 -16.61
CA ASN A 172 2.24 8.56 -16.58
C ASN A 172 1.97 7.40 -15.61
N HIS A 173 3.01 6.89 -14.93
CA HIS A 173 2.85 5.84 -13.95
C HIS A 173 2.86 6.46 -12.56
N LEU A 174 1.67 6.64 -11.98
CA LEU A 174 1.53 7.17 -10.64
C LEU A 174 2.12 6.20 -9.61
N THR A 175 3.36 6.43 -9.18
CA THR A 175 4.06 5.58 -8.19
C THR A 175 3.70 5.94 -6.76
N THR A 176 3.22 7.16 -6.53
CA THR A 176 2.86 7.67 -5.20
C THR A 176 1.68 8.61 -5.27
N PHE A 177 0.80 8.57 -4.26
CA PHE A 177 -0.32 9.50 -4.09
C PHE A 177 -0.69 9.59 -2.61
N ASN A 178 -1.46 10.61 -2.20
CA ASN A 178 -1.92 10.73 -0.81
C ASN A 178 -3.40 10.42 -0.65
N GLN A 179 -3.85 10.24 0.59
CA GLN A 179 -5.27 10.01 0.91
C GLN A 179 -6.14 11.20 0.45
N SER A 180 -5.60 12.43 0.42
CA SER A 180 -6.36 13.61 -0.03
C SER A 180 -6.82 13.51 -1.50
N LEU A 181 -6.04 12.86 -2.38
CA LEU A 181 -6.37 12.67 -3.80
C LEU A 181 -7.53 11.68 -4.01
N ILE A 182 -7.55 10.59 -3.25
CA ILE A 182 -8.70 9.65 -3.18
C ILE A 182 -9.92 10.37 -2.60
N ASN A 183 -9.66 11.21 -1.61
CA ASN A 183 -10.69 11.92 -0.86
C ASN A 183 -11.46 12.94 -1.69
N SER A 184 -10.80 13.57 -2.66
CA SER A 184 -11.37 14.52 -3.63
C SER A 184 -11.85 13.84 -4.91
N GLY A 185 -11.52 12.56 -5.13
CA GLY A 185 -11.95 11.79 -6.29
C GLY A 185 -11.13 12.03 -7.55
N HIS A 186 -9.91 12.55 -7.40
CA HIS A 186 -9.00 12.88 -8.50
C HIS A 186 -7.96 11.77 -8.79
N LEU A 187 -8.20 10.57 -8.27
CA LEU A 187 -7.42 9.37 -8.58
C LEU A 187 -8.30 8.41 -9.37
N TYR A 188 -7.78 7.88 -10.47
CA TYR A 188 -8.50 7.01 -11.38
C TYR A 188 -7.75 5.72 -11.64
N TYR A 189 -8.51 4.64 -11.84
CA TYR A 189 -8.01 3.42 -12.46
C TYR A 189 -8.55 3.35 -13.89
N VAL A 190 -7.64 3.17 -14.85
CA VAL A 190 -7.94 3.02 -16.27
C VAL A 190 -7.71 1.57 -16.66
N GLN A 191 -8.78 0.91 -17.13
CA GLN A 191 -8.71 -0.47 -17.60
C GLN A 191 -8.24 -0.49 -19.06
N SER A 192 -7.15 -1.22 -19.36
CA SER A 192 -6.47 -1.14 -20.67
C SER A 192 -6.38 -2.47 -21.44
N THR A 193 -6.66 -3.61 -20.80
CA THR A 193 -6.45 -4.94 -21.42
C THR A 193 -7.76 -5.71 -21.57
N MET A 194 -8.13 -6.12 -22.78
CA MET A 194 -9.38 -6.88 -22.99
C MET A 194 -9.35 -8.29 -22.38
N ASN A 195 -10.53 -8.85 -22.15
CA ASN A 195 -10.77 -10.23 -21.68
C ASN A 195 -10.17 -10.52 -20.30
N GLN A 196 -10.19 -9.53 -19.41
CA GLN A 196 -9.75 -9.67 -18.02
C GLN A 196 -10.95 -9.53 -17.08
N SER A 197 -10.96 -10.29 -15.99
CA SER A 197 -12.04 -10.28 -14.99
C SER A 197 -11.62 -9.64 -13.67
N THR A 198 -10.31 -9.61 -13.38
CA THR A 198 -9.77 -9.06 -12.15
C THR A 198 -8.41 -8.41 -12.39
N ASP A 199 -8.15 -7.33 -11.67
CA ASP A 199 -6.81 -6.77 -11.53
C ASP A 199 -6.54 -6.41 -10.05
N ARG A 200 -5.29 -6.11 -9.71
CA ARG A 200 -4.92 -5.74 -8.34
C ARG A 200 -3.80 -4.72 -8.31
N LEU A 201 -3.86 -3.87 -7.31
CA LEU A 201 -2.83 -2.91 -6.93
C LEU A 201 -2.33 -3.26 -5.53
N VAL A 202 -1.02 -3.26 -5.31
CA VAL A 202 -0.44 -3.45 -3.97
C VAL A 202 0.31 -2.20 -3.56
N VAL A 203 -0.03 -1.67 -2.37
CA VAL A 203 0.53 -0.42 -1.85
C VAL A 203 1.07 -0.59 -0.43
N ASP A 204 2.15 0.15 -0.15
CA ASP A 204 2.58 0.45 1.21
C ASP A 204 2.06 1.85 1.56
N ILE A 205 1.63 2.07 2.80
CA ILE A 205 1.01 3.32 3.25
C ILE A 205 1.78 3.84 4.43
N THR A 206 2.12 5.12 4.45
CA THR A 206 2.88 5.74 5.54
C THR A 206 2.43 7.16 5.82
N ASN A 207 2.53 7.58 7.08
CA ASN A 207 2.45 9.00 7.46
C ASN A 207 3.85 9.65 7.61
N GLY A 208 4.91 8.97 7.16
CA GLY A 208 6.31 9.36 7.36
C GLY A 208 6.94 8.85 8.67
N VAL A 209 6.15 8.30 9.59
CA VAL A 209 6.59 7.79 10.90
C VAL A 209 6.31 6.30 11.03
N VAL A 210 5.05 5.90 10.83
CA VAL A 210 4.60 4.50 10.81
C VAL A 210 4.22 4.10 9.40
N SER A 211 4.21 2.79 9.15
CA SER A 211 3.86 2.23 7.84
C SER A 211 2.94 1.01 7.97
N LEU A 212 2.00 0.89 7.04
CA LEU A 212 1.17 -0.28 6.80
C LEU A 212 1.60 -0.88 5.46
N TYR A 213 2.02 -2.15 5.45
CA TYR A 213 2.64 -2.77 4.28
C TYR A 213 1.68 -3.71 3.54
N GLY A 214 1.78 -3.71 2.22
CA GLY A 214 1.15 -4.73 1.37
C GLY A 214 -0.39 -4.69 1.33
N LEU A 215 -1.00 -3.51 1.45
CA LEU A 215 -2.45 -3.40 1.27
C LEU A 215 -2.80 -3.74 -0.19
N VAL A 216 -3.70 -4.72 -0.37
CA VAL A 216 -4.17 -5.15 -1.69
C VAL A 216 -5.50 -4.46 -2.00
N ILE A 217 -5.52 -3.71 -3.10
CA ILE A 217 -6.71 -3.07 -3.66
C ILE A 217 -7.11 -3.89 -4.89
N SER A 218 -8.34 -4.40 -4.90
CA SER A 218 -8.81 -5.31 -5.95
C SER A 218 -9.77 -4.61 -6.92
N PHE A 219 -9.57 -4.82 -8.21
CA PHE A 219 -10.47 -4.36 -9.27
C PHE A 219 -11.23 -5.56 -9.84
N VAL A 220 -12.56 -5.45 -9.89
CA VAL A 220 -13.44 -6.40 -10.58
C VAL A 220 -13.79 -5.78 -11.93
N ILE A 221 -13.25 -6.37 -13.00
CA ILE A 221 -13.47 -5.88 -14.36
C ILE A 221 -14.72 -6.57 -14.90
N VAL A 222 -15.71 -5.77 -15.29
CA VAL A 222 -16.97 -6.23 -15.90
C VAL A 222 -16.80 -6.24 -17.41
N PRO A 223 -16.71 -7.41 -18.06
CA PRO A 223 -16.54 -7.48 -19.50
C PRO A 223 -17.71 -6.83 -20.24
N LYS A 224 -17.46 -6.23 -21.40
CA LYS A 224 -18.53 -5.65 -22.23
C LYS A 224 -19.49 -6.71 -22.75
N ASN A 225 -18.97 -7.89 -23.06
CA ASN A 225 -19.73 -9.04 -23.56
C ASN A 225 -19.63 -10.20 -22.58
N VAL A 226 -20.69 -10.99 -22.46
CA VAL A 226 -20.65 -12.24 -21.71
C VAL A 226 -19.96 -13.30 -22.56
N TYR A 227 -18.72 -13.64 -22.22
CA TYR A 227 -17.99 -14.72 -22.88
C TYR A 227 -18.26 -16.05 -22.18
N ILE A 228 -18.73 -17.02 -22.95
CA ILE A 228 -18.98 -18.40 -22.52
C ILE A 228 -17.93 -19.27 -23.19
N THR A 229 -17.33 -20.20 -22.45
CA THR A 229 -16.43 -21.20 -23.03
C THR A 229 -17.18 -22.48 -23.37
N ASN A 230 -16.61 -23.25 -24.30
CA ASN A 230 -17.13 -24.55 -24.69
C ASN A 230 -16.48 -25.66 -23.88
N SER A 231 -17.26 -26.32 -23.03
CA SER A 231 -16.86 -27.61 -22.47
C SER A 231 -17.11 -28.71 -23.51
N GLN A 232 -16.19 -29.66 -23.65
CA GLN A 232 -16.43 -30.84 -24.49
C GLN A 232 -17.54 -31.69 -23.87
N LEU A 233 -18.62 -31.89 -24.63
CA LEU A 233 -19.73 -32.77 -24.25
C LEU A 233 -19.53 -34.12 -24.95
N ASN A 234 -19.26 -35.18 -24.18
CA ASN A 234 -19.10 -36.53 -24.72
C ASN A 234 -20.42 -37.30 -24.59
N VAL A 235 -20.91 -37.82 -25.70
CA VAL A 235 -22.15 -38.62 -25.77
C VAL A 235 -21.89 -39.87 -26.58
N ILE A 236 -22.35 -41.01 -26.07
CA ILE A 236 -22.33 -42.28 -26.81
C ILE A 236 -23.39 -42.20 -27.93
N GLU A 237 -23.09 -42.75 -29.09
CA GLU A 237 -24.04 -42.80 -30.20
C GLU A 237 -25.38 -43.44 -29.78
N GLY A 238 -26.49 -42.77 -30.05
CA GLY A 238 -27.84 -43.18 -29.63
C GLY A 238 -28.16 -42.94 -28.14
N GLY A 239 -27.19 -42.49 -27.34
CA GLY A 239 -27.37 -42.17 -25.93
C GLY A 239 -27.89 -40.76 -25.67
N ASN A 240 -27.91 -40.37 -24.40
CA ASN A 240 -28.23 -39.02 -23.94
C ASN A 240 -27.21 -38.54 -22.89
N VAL A 241 -27.14 -37.23 -22.70
CA VAL A 241 -26.34 -36.60 -21.65
C VAL A 241 -27.11 -35.41 -21.10
N THR A 242 -27.03 -35.21 -19.79
CA THR A 242 -27.64 -34.05 -19.12
C THR A 242 -26.69 -32.87 -19.23
N LEU A 243 -27.21 -31.72 -19.67
CA LEU A 243 -26.47 -30.46 -19.65
C LEU A 243 -26.42 -29.93 -18.22
N SER A 244 -25.26 -29.49 -17.77
CA SER A 244 -25.06 -28.82 -16.47
C SER A 244 -24.64 -27.37 -16.66
N THR A 245 -24.67 -26.57 -15.59
CA THR A 245 -24.12 -25.20 -15.61
C THR A 245 -22.63 -25.17 -15.98
N ASP A 246 -21.88 -26.22 -15.66
CA ASP A 246 -20.45 -26.36 -15.99
C ASP A 246 -20.21 -26.69 -17.48
N THR A 247 -21.27 -27.03 -18.21
CA THR A 247 -21.19 -27.25 -19.66
C THR A 247 -20.97 -25.94 -20.42
N PHE A 248 -21.39 -24.81 -19.83
CA PHE A 248 -21.28 -23.48 -20.40
C PHE A 248 -20.64 -22.49 -19.39
N PRO A 249 -19.37 -22.69 -18.99
CA PRO A 249 -18.74 -21.84 -17.99
C PRO A 249 -18.64 -20.41 -18.50
N VAL A 250 -19.04 -19.46 -17.67
CA VAL A 250 -18.86 -18.04 -17.94
C VAL A 250 -17.42 -17.65 -17.58
N MET A 251 -16.73 -16.97 -18.49
CA MET A 251 -15.33 -16.60 -18.31
C MET A 251 -15.10 -15.53 -17.22
N SER A 252 -16.14 -14.75 -16.89
CA SER A 252 -16.07 -13.74 -15.82
C SER A 252 -16.87 -14.17 -14.60
N SER A 253 -16.20 -14.09 -13.44
CA SER A 253 -16.81 -14.30 -12.12
C SER A 253 -17.97 -13.35 -11.86
N TYR A 254 -17.94 -12.13 -12.41
CA TYR A 254 -19.04 -11.16 -12.28
C TYR A 254 -20.37 -11.70 -12.83
N TYR A 255 -20.31 -12.47 -13.92
CA TYR A 255 -21.48 -12.97 -14.62
C TYR A 255 -21.91 -14.38 -14.20
N THR A 256 -21.10 -15.11 -13.43
CA THR A 256 -21.34 -16.53 -13.08
C THR A 256 -22.74 -16.76 -12.51
N ASP A 257 -23.15 -15.93 -11.54
CA ASP A 257 -24.47 -16.03 -10.90
C ASP A 257 -25.53 -15.09 -11.53
N ARG A 258 -25.20 -14.45 -12.64
CA ARG A 258 -26.04 -13.43 -13.29
C ARG A 258 -26.55 -13.85 -14.67
N VAL A 259 -26.18 -15.04 -15.15
CA VAL A 259 -26.77 -15.60 -16.38
C VAL A 259 -28.24 -15.90 -16.11
N SER A 260 -29.13 -15.34 -16.92
CA SER A 260 -30.57 -15.56 -16.79
C SER A 260 -31.10 -16.61 -17.76
N ARG A 261 -30.50 -16.73 -18.95
CA ARG A 261 -30.99 -17.58 -20.03
C ARG A 261 -29.88 -17.91 -21.04
N TYR A 262 -29.85 -19.14 -21.49
CA TYR A 262 -29.13 -19.62 -22.67
C TYR A 262 -30.12 -19.73 -23.84
N SER A 263 -29.70 -19.30 -25.04
CA SER A 263 -30.50 -19.41 -26.27
C SER A 263 -29.77 -20.26 -27.30
N LEU A 264 -30.48 -21.20 -27.91
CA LEU A 264 -29.97 -22.02 -29.00
C LEU A 264 -30.04 -21.22 -30.30
N VAL A 265 -28.90 -20.77 -30.81
CA VAL A 265 -28.84 -19.97 -32.05
C VAL A 265 -28.92 -20.86 -33.29
N SER A 266 -28.31 -22.04 -33.23
CA SER A 266 -28.40 -23.05 -34.29
C SER A 266 -28.53 -24.45 -33.69
N PRO A 267 -29.37 -25.32 -34.28
CA PRO A 267 -29.50 -26.70 -33.79
C PRO A 267 -28.20 -27.49 -34.01
N PRO A 268 -27.97 -28.56 -33.23
CA PRO A 268 -26.84 -29.45 -33.47
C PRO A 268 -26.98 -30.17 -34.82
N ASN A 269 -25.87 -30.36 -35.53
CA ASN A 269 -25.85 -31.07 -36.83
C ASN A 269 -26.32 -32.53 -36.71
N HIS A 270 -26.10 -33.16 -35.55
CA HIS A 270 -26.54 -34.52 -35.24
C HIS A 270 -27.14 -34.54 -33.83
N GLY A 271 -28.32 -35.17 -33.68
CA GLY A 271 -29.05 -35.22 -32.41
C GLY A 271 -30.00 -34.03 -32.20
N ARG A 272 -30.51 -33.87 -30.98
CA ARG A 272 -31.40 -32.78 -30.57
C ARG A 272 -31.24 -32.48 -29.08
N ILE A 273 -31.41 -31.21 -28.70
CA ILE A 273 -31.50 -30.79 -27.29
C ILE A 273 -32.98 -30.82 -26.92
N VAL A 274 -33.31 -31.47 -25.81
CA VAL A 274 -34.71 -31.68 -25.38
C VAL A 274 -34.90 -31.30 -23.91
N ARG A 275 -36.11 -30.83 -23.55
CA ARG A 275 -36.47 -30.61 -22.14
C ARG A 275 -37.08 -31.89 -21.60
N THR A 276 -36.52 -32.44 -20.53
CA THR A 276 -37.16 -33.55 -19.81
C THR A 276 -38.00 -32.96 -18.68
N THR A 277 -39.28 -32.69 -18.94
CA THR A 277 -40.29 -32.47 -17.89
C THR A 277 -41.07 -33.76 -17.65
N ALA A 278 -41.58 -33.96 -16.43
CA ALA A 278 -42.09 -35.23 -15.93
C ALA A 278 -43.11 -35.96 -16.82
N ASP A 279 -43.83 -35.28 -17.73
CA ASP A 279 -44.87 -35.90 -18.57
C ASP A 279 -44.95 -35.43 -20.04
N THR A 280 -44.00 -34.63 -20.54
CA THR A 280 -44.04 -34.16 -21.95
C THR A 280 -42.65 -33.97 -22.56
N PHE A 281 -42.49 -34.48 -23.79
CA PHE A 281 -41.35 -34.21 -24.66
C PHE A 281 -41.64 -32.96 -25.48
N ASP A 282 -40.99 -31.84 -25.15
CA ASP A 282 -40.99 -30.65 -26.01
C ASP A 282 -39.80 -30.75 -27.00
N PRO A 283 -40.04 -30.99 -28.30
CA PRO A 283 -38.99 -31.20 -29.28
C PRO A 283 -38.28 -29.91 -29.73
N THR A 284 -38.72 -28.73 -29.29
CA THR A 284 -38.21 -27.43 -29.71
C THR A 284 -37.79 -26.59 -28.51
N ILE A 285 -36.64 -26.92 -27.90
CA ILE A 285 -35.96 -25.98 -27.01
C ILE A 285 -35.22 -24.96 -27.87
N ASP A 286 -35.68 -23.71 -27.81
CA ASP A 286 -34.93 -22.56 -28.32
C ASP A 286 -34.16 -21.84 -27.20
N PHE A 287 -34.52 -22.09 -25.93
CA PHE A 287 -33.85 -21.50 -24.76
C PHE A 287 -34.09 -22.26 -23.45
N TRP A 288 -33.15 -22.14 -22.52
CA TRP A 288 -33.25 -22.66 -21.14
C TRP A 288 -32.60 -21.71 -20.13
N SER A 289 -32.96 -21.81 -18.85
CA SER A 289 -32.32 -21.04 -17.76
C SER A 289 -31.33 -21.91 -16.98
N PRO A 290 -30.36 -21.32 -16.27
CA PRO A 290 -29.44 -22.09 -15.42
C PRO A 290 -30.15 -22.92 -14.33
N LYS A 291 -31.33 -22.50 -13.86
CA LYS A 291 -32.13 -23.25 -12.88
C LYS A 291 -32.75 -24.54 -13.44
N GLN A 292 -32.72 -24.71 -14.77
CA GLN A 292 -33.21 -25.90 -15.47
C GLN A 292 -32.08 -26.89 -15.79
N LEU A 293 -30.84 -26.55 -15.42
CA LEU A 293 -29.63 -27.37 -15.58
C LEU A 293 -29.22 -28.01 -14.25
#